data_AF-A0A966EMB7-F1
#
_entry.id   AF-A0A966EMB7-F1
#
_cell.length_a   1.000
_cell.length_b   1.000
_cell.length_c   1.000
_cell.angle_alpha   90.00
_cell.angle_beta   90.00
_cell.angle_gamma   90.00
#
_symmetry.space_group_name_H-M   'P 1'
#
loop_
_entity.id
_entity.type
_entity.pdbx_description
1 polymer ?
#
loop_
_entity_poly.entity_id
_entity_poly.type
_entity_poly.pdbx_seq_one_letter_code
_entity_poly.pdbx_strand_id
1 'polypeptide(L)' 'MTSLEDRLGYRFNDPGLLTHALTHRSWCAEHEGEPSNERLEFLGDAVLQLVVT' A
#
# COMPACT_ATOMS: atom_id res chain seq x y z
N MET A 1 -8.74 10.52 -1.48
CA MET A 1 -7.32 10.14 -1.53
C MET A 1 -6.38 11.32 -1.30
N THR A 2 -6.75 12.55 -1.69
CA THR A 2 -6.00 13.78 -1.40
C THR A 2 -5.61 13.91 0.08
N SER A 3 -6.53 13.65 1.01
CA SER A 3 -6.24 13.80 2.46
C SER A 3 -5.13 12.91 3.00
N LEU A 4 -4.88 11.73 2.42
CA LEU A 4 -3.83 10.83 2.90
C LEU A 4 -2.46 11.22 2.31
N GLU A 5 -2.41 11.42 1.00
CA GLU A 5 -1.19 11.88 0.32
C GLU A 5 -0.71 13.24 0.87
N ASP A 6 -1.64 14.16 1.16
CA ASP A 6 -1.32 15.43 1.80
C ASP A 6 -0.74 15.24 3.21
N ARG A 7 -1.29 14.30 3.99
CA ARG A 7 -0.76 13.97 5.33
C ARG A 7 0.59 13.26 5.28
N LEU A 8 0.84 12.47 4.24
CA LEU A 8 2.13 11.82 4.01
C LEU A 8 3.18 12.79 3.44
N GLY A 9 2.76 13.95 2.91
CA GLY A 9 3.63 14.86 2.18
C GLY A 9 4.22 14.23 0.91
N TYR A 10 3.56 13.21 0.37
CA TYR A 10 4.03 12.42 -0.76
C TYR A 10 2.90 12.20 -1.76
N ARG A 11 3.16 12.53 -3.02
CA ARG A 11 2.27 12.25 -4.15
C ARG A 11 2.78 11.03 -4.88
N PHE A 12 1.93 10.03 -5.04
CA PHE A 12 2.29 8.84 -5.78
C PHE A 12 2.32 9.15 -7.27
N ASN A 13 3.39 8.75 -7.95
CA ASN A 13 3.46 8.83 -9.42
C ASN A 13 2.41 7.93 -10.08
N ASP A 14 2.12 6.78 -9.45
CA ASP A 14 1.04 5.88 -9.84
C ASP A 14 0.02 5.80 -8.69
N PRO A 15 -1.16 6.44 -8.82
CA PRO A 15 -2.23 6.36 -7.82
C PRO A 15 -2.71 4.92 -7.56
N GLY A 16 -2.53 4.00 -8.52
CA GLY A 16 -2.85 2.58 -8.37
C GLY A 16 -2.04 1.90 -7.28
N LEU A 17 -0.79 2.33 -7.06
CA LEU A 17 0.05 1.81 -5.97
C LEU A 17 -0.50 2.20 -4.60
N LEU A 18 -1.01 3.42 -4.44
CA LEU A 18 -1.64 3.85 -3.19
C LEU A 18 -2.91 3.05 -2.93
N THR A 19 -3.76 2.87 -3.96
CA THR A 19 -4.96 2.03 -3.84
C THR A 19 -4.58 0.61 -3.42
N HIS A 20 -3.63 -0.02 -4.12
CA HIS A 20 -3.20 -1.38 -3.84
C HIS A 20 -2.59 -1.53 -2.43
N ALA A 21 -1.79 -0.56 -1.98
CA ALA A 21 -1.23 -0.55 -0.62
C ALA A 21 -2.32 -0.46 0.47
N LEU A 22 -3.46 0.15 0.17
CA LEU A 22 -4.62 0.28 1.07
C LEU A 22 -5.61 -0.88 0.96
N THR A 23 -5.39 -1.84 0.04
CA THR A 23 -6.29 -2.97 -0.17
C THR A 23 -5.99 -4.10 0.82
N HIS A 24 -6.73 -4.14 1.92
CA HIS A 24 -6.60 -5.22 2.91
C HIS A 24 -7.23 -6.54 2.41
N ARG A 25 -6.65 -7.68 2.82
CA ARG A 25 -7.13 -9.03 2.44
C ARG A 25 -8.60 -9.31 2.74
N SER A 26 -9.18 -8.69 3.78
CA SER A 26 -10.61 -8.86 4.09
C SER A 26 -11.50 -8.24 3.02
N TRP A 27 -11.06 -7.15 2.39
CA TRP A 27 -11.78 -6.53 1.29
C TRP A 27 -11.67 -7.38 0.02
N CYS A 28 -10.50 -7.94 -0.27
CA CYS A 28 -10.31 -8.90 -1.37
C CYS A 28 -11.16 -10.16 -1.21
N ALA A 29 -11.42 -10.61 0.02
CA ALA A 29 -12.28 -11.76 0.28
C ALA A 29 -13.74 -11.54 -0.18
N GLU A 30 -14.17 -10.28 -0.27
CA GLU A 30 -15.49 -9.89 -0.78
C GLU A 30 -15.46 -9.43 -2.26
N HIS A 31 -14.26 -9.20 -2.81
CA HIS A 31 -14.03 -8.67 -4.15
C HIS A 31 -13.03 -9.57 -4.89
N GLU A 32 -13.54 -10.69 -5.38
CA GLU A 32 -12.74 -11.72 -6.07
C GLU A 32 -11.96 -11.14 -7.27
N GLY A 33 -10.68 -11.51 -7.37
CA GLY A 33 -9.80 -11.10 -8.46
C GLY A 33 -8.91 -9.89 -8.17
N GLU A 34 -9.18 -9.15 -7.09
CA GLU A 34 -8.37 -8.00 -6.70
C GLU A 34 -7.21 -8.40 -5.78
N PRO A 35 -5.96 -7.97 -6.07
CA PRO A 35 -4.80 -8.34 -5.26
C PRO A 35 -4.74 -7.54 -3.95
N SER A 36 -4.41 -8.24 -2.84
CA SER A 36 -4.22 -7.64 -1.51
C SER A 36 -2.86 -6.94 -1.37
N ASN A 37 -2.73 -6.08 -0.38
CA ASN A 37 -1.50 -5.38 -0.05
C ASN A 37 -0.39 -6.26 0.56
N GLU A 38 -0.63 -7.56 0.81
CA GLU A 38 0.29 -8.45 1.54
C GLU A 38 1.69 -8.54 0.89
N ARG A 39 1.77 -8.47 -0.44
CA ARG A 39 3.07 -8.44 -1.15
C ARG A 39 3.82 -7.13 -0.95
N LEU A 40 3.11 -6.01 -0.90
CA LEU A 40 3.68 -4.70 -0.63
C LEU A 40 4.09 -4.57 0.84
N GLU A 41 3.32 -5.16 1.75
CA GLU A 41 3.65 -5.24 3.18
C GLU A 41 4.98 -5.96 3.38
N PHE A 42 5.15 -7.14 2.78
CA PHE A 42 6.40 -7.90 2.85
C PHE A 42 7.61 -7.11 2.34
N LEU A 43 7.47 -6.44 1.18
CA LEU A 43 8.52 -5.59 0.64
C LEU A 43 8.81 -4.38 1.54
N GLY A 44 7.75 -3.76 2.08
CA GLY A 44 7.84 -2.60 2.94
C GLY A 44 8.60 -2.90 4.23
N ASP A 45 8.41 -4.08 4.82
CA ASP A 45 9.13 -4.52 6.01
C ASP A 45 10.64 -4.64 5.74
N ALA A 46 11.03 -5.26 4.62
CA ALA A 46 12.43 -5.37 4.22
C ALA A 46 13.09 -4.00 3.96
N VAL A 47 12.38 -3.06 3.33
CA VAL A 47 12.87 -1.69 3.10
C VAL A 47 12.99 -0.93 4.42
N LEU A 48 11.99 -1.02 5.29
CA LEU A 48 12.03 -0.37 6.60
C LEU A 48 13.21 -0.89 7.43
N GLN A 49 13.40 -2.21 7.44
CA GLN A 49 14.54 -2.84 8.11
C GLN A 49 15.88 -2.33 7.57
N LEU A 50 16.01 -2.21 6.24
CA LEU A 50 17.23 -1.68 5.60
C LEU A 50 17.50 -0.21 5.99
N VAL A 51 16.48 0.63 6.09
CA VAL A 51 16.65 2.08 6.32
C VAL A 51 16.89 2.41 7.79
N VAL A 52 16.33 1.63 8.71
CA VAL A 52 16.43 1.87 10.16
C VAL A 52 17.73 1.30 10.76
N THR A 53 18.39 0.37 10.06
CA THR A 53 19.66 -0.26 10.48
C THR A 53 20.87 0.52 9.96
#